data_AF-A0A927YNG5-F1
#
_entry.id   AF-A0A927YNG5-F1
#
_cell.length_a   1.000
_cell.length_b   1.000
_cell.length_c   1.000
_cell.angle_alpha   90.00
_cell.angle_beta   90.00
_cell.angle_gamma   90.00
#
_symmetry.space_group_name_H-M   'P 1'
#
loop_
_entity.id
_entity.type
_entity.pdbx_description
1 polymer ?
#
loop_
_entity_poly.entity_id
_entity_poly.type
_entity_poly.pdbx_seq_one_letter_code
_entity_poly.pdbx_strand_id
1 'polypeptide(L)'
;MNNLDKVYAESVAKDYMPKETSKVRQLKKLDEKAKLPAFVTAMSLGVVGALIFGLGMCLSMGILGTGLVNMIFGIILGLLGVAICGVNYPLYKKLLKKGKAMYANDILELAKEITAAES
;
A
#
# COMPACT_ATOMS: atom_id res chain seq x y z
N MET A 1 -36.13 25.10 21.82
CA MET A 1 -34.94 24.80 22.64
C MET A 1 -34.56 23.34 22.39
N ASN A 2 -33.92 23.05 21.25
CA ASN A 2 -33.61 21.68 20.79
C ASN A 2 -32.50 21.62 19.71
N ASN A 3 -32.18 22.74 19.05
CA ASN A 3 -31.09 22.83 18.06
C ASN A 3 -29.83 23.49 18.62
N LEU A 4 -29.98 24.50 19.49
CA LEU A 4 -28.83 25.18 20.11
C LEU A 4 -28.04 24.23 21.01
N ASP A 5 -28.74 23.45 21.81
CA ASP A 5 -28.13 22.52 22.77
C ASP A 5 -27.40 21.37 22.07
N LYS A 6 -27.89 20.92 20.90
CA LYS A 6 -27.21 19.94 20.06
C LYS A 6 -25.95 20.49 19.43
N VAL A 7 -26.02 21.68 18.84
CA VAL A 7 -24.85 22.34 18.25
C VAL A 7 -23.79 22.66 19.31
N TYR A 8 -24.23 23.05 20.51
CA TYR A 8 -23.37 23.31 21.65
C TYR A 8 -22.73 22.02 22.20
N ALA A 9 -23.50 20.92 22.30
CA ALA A 9 -22.98 19.62 22.67
C ALA A 9 -21.97 19.07 21.64
N GLU A 10 -22.23 19.24 20.35
CA GLU A 10 -21.31 18.86 19.27
C GLU A 10 -20.04 19.73 19.26
N SER A 11 -20.14 21.03 19.55
CA SER A 11 -18.96 21.90 19.64
C SER A 11 -18.08 21.55 20.83
N VAL A 12 -18.68 21.28 21.99
CA VAL A 12 -17.95 20.87 23.20
C VAL A 12 -17.31 19.50 23.00
N ALA A 13 -18.01 18.52 22.42
CA ALA A 13 -17.45 17.21 22.11
C ALA A 13 -16.26 17.31 21.13
N LYS A 14 -16.34 18.21 20.14
CA LYS A 14 -15.25 18.48 19.19
C LYS A 14 -14.02 19.10 19.85
N ASP A 15 -14.16 19.80 20.98
CA ASP A 15 -13.04 20.42 21.74
C ASP A 15 -12.28 19.42 22.63
N TYR A 16 -12.86 18.26 22.96
CA TYR A 16 -12.18 17.18 23.69
C TYR A 16 -11.64 16.07 22.78
N MET A 17 -12.04 16.05 21.51
CA MET A 17 -11.38 15.23 20.50
C MET A 17 -10.12 15.97 20.06
N PRO A 18 -8.94 15.32 19.96
CA PRO A 18 -7.80 15.95 19.31
C PRO A 18 -8.21 16.24 17.86
N LYS A 19 -8.65 17.47 17.60
CA LYS A 19 -9.00 17.97 16.28
C LYS A 19 -7.75 17.72 15.43
N GLU A 20 -7.81 16.79 14.47
CA GLU A 20 -6.77 16.65 13.46
C GLU A 20 -6.52 18.05 12.90
N THR A 21 -5.41 18.68 13.31
CA THR A 21 -5.07 20.01 12.83
C THR A 21 -4.86 19.92 11.32
N SER A 22 -5.02 21.03 10.60
CA SER A 22 -4.73 21.09 9.15
C SER A 22 -3.39 20.42 8.81
N LYS A 23 -2.41 20.53 9.72
CA LYS A 23 -1.09 19.91 9.62
C LYS A 23 -1.10 18.39 9.84
N VAL A 24 -1.87 17.84 10.81
CA VAL A 24 -2.02 16.38 11.00
C VAL A 24 -2.69 15.71 9.79
N ARG A 25 -3.72 16.37 9.22
CA ARG A 25 -4.37 15.89 7.99
C ARG A 25 -3.43 15.92 6.79
N GLN A 26 -2.53 16.90 6.71
CA GLN A 26 -1.47 16.96 5.70
C GLN A 26 -0.43 15.85 5.91
N LEU A 27 -0.02 15.59 7.16
CA LEU A 27 0.89 14.50 7.52
C LEU A 27 0.33 13.14 7.09
N LYS A 28 -0.96 12.90 7.35
CA LYS A 28 -1.66 11.66 6.97
C LYS A 28 -1.71 11.48 5.45
N LYS A 29 -2.01 12.55 4.70
CA LYS A 29 -1.95 12.53 3.22
C LYS A 29 -0.54 12.27 2.70
N LEU A 30 0.50 12.81 3.36
CA LEU A 30 1.89 12.59 2.98
C LEU A 30 2.32 11.14 3.22
N ASP A 31 1.92 10.56 4.36
CA ASP A 31 2.20 9.16 4.70
C ASP A 31 1.49 8.19 3.73
N GLU A 32 0.25 8.48 3.33
CA GLU A 32 -0.45 7.76 2.25
C GLU A 32 0.33 7.84 0.94
N LYS A 33 0.73 9.06 0.52
CA LYS A 33 1.53 9.26 -0.70
C LYS A 33 2.87 8.53 -0.66
N ALA A 34 3.54 8.47 0.49
CA ALA A 34 4.79 7.75 0.66
C ALA A 34 4.64 6.23 0.51
N LYS A 35 3.46 5.69 0.87
CA LYS A 35 3.14 4.25 0.77
C LYS A 35 2.57 3.85 -0.59
N LEU A 36 1.91 4.77 -1.29
CA LEU A 36 1.32 4.53 -2.62
C LEU A 36 2.27 3.88 -3.64
N PRO A 37 3.51 4.37 -3.87
CA PRO A 37 4.39 3.76 -4.87
C PRO A 37 4.78 2.33 -4.49
N ALA A 38 4.99 2.05 -3.20
CA ALA A 38 5.27 0.69 -2.73
C ALA A 38 4.06 -0.24 -2.93
N PHE A 39 2.85 0.25 -2.65
CA PHE A 39 1.61 -0.52 -2.83
C PHE A 39 1.31 -0.80 -4.29
N VAL A 40 1.39 0.21 -5.17
CA VAL A 40 1.11 0.08 -6.60
C VAL A 40 2.09 -0.90 -7.26
N THR A 41 3.38 -0.83 -6.94
CA THR A 41 4.37 -1.78 -7.48
C THR A 41 4.15 -3.20 -6.95
N ALA A 42 3.77 -3.36 -5.69
CA ALA A 42 3.47 -4.68 -5.14
C ALA A 42 2.20 -5.29 -5.75
N MET A 43 1.18 -4.47 -6.00
CA MET A 43 -0.05 -4.87 -6.67
C MET A 43 0.20 -5.23 -8.13
N SER A 44 0.94 -4.41 -8.88
CA SER A 44 1.22 -4.71 -10.30
C SER A 44 2.06 -5.97 -10.45
N LEU A 45 3.09 -6.18 -9.63
CA LEU A 45 3.88 -7.41 -9.65
C LEU A 45 3.10 -8.63 -9.19
N GLY A 46 2.22 -8.48 -8.19
CA GLY A 46 1.32 -9.55 -7.76
C GLY A 46 0.36 -9.97 -8.86
N VAL A 47 -0.25 -9.00 -9.57
CA VAL A 47 -1.16 -9.26 -10.69
C VAL A 47 -0.42 -9.97 -11.83
N VAL A 48 0.78 -9.50 -12.19
CA VAL A 48 1.60 -10.14 -13.24
C VAL A 48 2.01 -11.56 -12.83
N GLY A 49 2.46 -11.76 -11.58
CA GLY A 49 2.82 -13.08 -11.07
C GLY A 49 1.64 -14.05 -11.05
N ALA A 50 0.46 -13.60 -10.65
CA ALA A 50 -0.77 -14.40 -10.63
C ALA A 50 -1.22 -14.79 -12.04
N LEU A 51 -1.13 -13.87 -13.02
CA LEU A 51 -1.43 -14.16 -14.42
C LEU A 51 -0.48 -15.22 -15.00
N ILE A 52 0.82 -15.07 -14.77
CA ILE A 52 1.84 -16.04 -15.22
C ILE A 52 1.60 -17.41 -14.57
N PHE A 53 1.31 -17.44 -13.27
CA PHE A 53 1.01 -18.67 -12.55
C PHE A 53 -0.25 -19.37 -13.09
N GLY A 54 -1.33 -18.61 -13.33
CA GLY A 54 -2.57 -19.12 -13.93
C GLY A 54 -2.36 -19.70 -15.33
N LEU A 55 -1.58 -19.00 -16.17
CA LEU A 55 -1.21 -19.50 -17.50
C LEU A 55 -0.38 -20.79 -17.43
N GLY A 56 0.56 -20.88 -16.49
CA GLY A 56 1.34 -22.10 -16.24
C GLY A 56 0.46 -23.29 -15.85
N MET A 57 -0.57 -23.07 -15.02
CA MET A 57 -1.53 -24.11 -14.64
C MET A 57 -2.42 -24.55 -15.81
N CYS A 58 -2.93 -23.61 -16.62
CA CYS A 58 -3.72 -23.94 -17.82
C CYS A 58 -2.93 -24.75 -18.85
N LEU A 59 -1.63 -24.44 -19.05
CA LEU A 59 -0.75 -25.25 -19.90
C LEU A 59 -0.50 -26.64 -19.31
N SER A 60 -0.30 -26.72 -17.99
CA SER A 60 -0.02 -28.00 -17.30
C SER A 60 -1.18 -28.97 -17.34
N MET A 61 -2.42 -28.46 -17.32
CA MET A 61 -3.63 -29.29 -17.47
C MET A 61 -3.94 -29.68 -18.92
N GLY A 62 -3.10 -29.29 -19.88
CA GLY A 62 -3.28 -29.65 -21.30
C GLY A 62 -4.46 -28.95 -21.98
N ILE A 63 -5.03 -27.90 -21.37
CA ILE A 63 -6.18 -27.16 -21.91
C ILE A 63 -5.80 -26.41 -23.20
N LEU A 64 -4.55 -25.95 -23.31
CA LEU A 64 -4.03 -25.20 -24.47
C LEU A 64 -3.23 -26.08 -25.45
N GLY A 65 -3.06 -27.37 -25.16
CA GLY A 65 -2.38 -28.32 -26.05
C GLY A 65 -1.96 -29.59 -25.32
N THR A 66 -2.19 -30.74 -25.94
CA THR A 66 -1.90 -32.06 -25.39
C THR A 66 -0.44 -32.46 -25.63
N GLY A 67 0.32 -32.68 -24.56
CA GLY A 67 1.69 -33.21 -24.65
C GLY A 67 2.56 -32.96 -23.42
N LEU A 68 3.50 -33.86 -23.15
CA LEU A 68 4.48 -33.78 -22.05
C LEU A 68 5.30 -32.48 -22.09
N VAL A 69 5.59 -31.96 -23.28
CA VAL A 69 6.36 -30.72 -23.47
C VAL A 69 5.62 -29.50 -22.90
N ASN A 70 4.30 -29.41 -23.12
CA ASN A 70 3.47 -28.32 -22.61
C ASN A 70 3.32 -28.37 -21.09
N MET A 71 3.29 -29.58 -20.52
CA MET A 71 3.28 -29.78 -19.08
C MET A 71 4.58 -29.29 -18.42
N ILE A 72 5.74 -29.65 -18.99
CA ILE A 72 7.05 -29.19 -18.49
C ILE A 72 7.17 -27.67 -18.59
N PHE A 73 6.77 -27.09 -19.71
CA PHE A 73 6.74 -25.64 -19.90
C PHE A 73 5.82 -24.94 -18.89
N GLY A 74 4.62 -25.50 -18.66
CA GLY A 74 3.65 -24.99 -17.70
C GLY A 74 4.19 -24.99 -16.27
N ILE A 75 4.91 -26.04 -15.86
CA ILE A 75 5.55 -26.14 -14.55
C ILE A 75 6.65 -25.06 -14.39
N ILE A 76 7.50 -24.88 -15.40
CA ILE A 76 8.56 -23.86 -15.38
C ILE A 76 7.94 -22.46 -15.26
N LEU A 77 6.90 -22.18 -16.05
CA LEU A 77 6.18 -20.91 -16.01
C LEU A 77 5.51 -20.68 -14.64
N GLY A 78 4.92 -21.73 -14.07
CA GLY A 78 4.30 -21.70 -12.74
C GLY A 78 5.31 -21.39 -11.63
N LEU A 79 6.48 -22.03 -11.66
CA LEU A 79 7.56 -21.76 -10.71
C LEU A 79 8.08 -20.32 -10.81
N LEU A 80 8.18 -19.79 -12.04
CA LEU A 80 8.50 -18.37 -12.27
C LEU A 80 7.44 -17.45 -11.65
N GLY A 81 6.15 -17.73 -11.84
CA GLY A 81 5.06 -16.98 -11.23
C GLY A 81 5.13 -16.95 -9.70
N VAL A 82 5.39 -18.11 -9.07
CA VAL A 82 5.56 -18.22 -7.61
C VAL A 82 6.80 -17.45 -7.14
N ALA A 83 7.92 -17.53 -7.86
CA ALA A 83 9.13 -16.78 -7.51
C ALA A 83 8.90 -15.27 -7.56
N ILE A 84 8.18 -14.77 -8.58
CA ILE A 84 7.80 -13.34 -8.70
C ILE A 84 6.95 -12.92 -7.49
N CYS A 85 5.97 -13.73 -7.09
CA CYS A 85 5.16 -13.49 -5.90
C CYS A 85 5.99 -13.53 -4.60
N GLY A 86 6.98 -14.43 -4.50
CA GLY A 86 7.87 -14.54 -3.35
C GLY A 86 8.79 -13.33 -3.17
N VAL A 87 9.27 -12.74 -4.28
CA VAL A 87 10.10 -11.53 -4.26
C VAL A 87 9.27 -10.27 -3.95
N ASN A 88 7.93 -10.35 -3.99
CA ASN A 88 7.05 -9.21 -3.73
C ASN A 88 7.24 -8.64 -2.31
N TYR A 89 7.38 -9.50 -1.29
CA TYR A 89 7.55 -9.06 0.10
C TYR A 89 8.86 -8.30 0.38
N PRO A 90 10.06 -8.80 -0.01
CA PRO A 90 11.29 -8.04 0.16
C PRO A 90 11.33 -6.77 -0.70
N LEU A 91 10.73 -6.80 -1.89
CA LEU A 91 10.64 -5.62 -2.75
C LEU A 91 9.73 -4.55 -2.16
N TYR A 92 8.55 -4.93 -1.65
CA TYR A 92 7.63 -4.04 -0.94
C TYR A 92 8.33 -3.36 0.24
N LYS A 93 9.11 -4.10 1.04
CA LYS A 93 9.86 -3.55 2.17
C LYS A 93 10.95 -2.56 1.75
N LYS A 94 11.63 -2.81 0.63
CA LYS A 94 12.63 -1.88 0.05
C LYS A 94 11.97 -0.60 -0.47
N LEU A 95 10.85 -0.73 -1.17
CA LEU A 95 10.10 0.41 -1.70
C LEU A 95 9.48 1.25 -0.59
N LEU A 96 8.97 0.63 0.47
CA LEU A 96 8.50 1.32 1.68
C LEU A 96 9.62 2.14 2.34
N LYS A 97 10.82 1.58 2.48
CA LYS A 97 11.96 2.32 3.03
C LYS A 97 12.35 3.51 2.16
N LYS A 98 12.35 3.35 0.83
CA LYS A 98 12.62 4.45 -0.12
C LYS A 98 11.55 5.53 -0.06
N GLY A 99 10.27 5.16 -0.04
CA GLY A 99 9.16 6.10 0.09
C GLY A 99 9.24 6.87 1.42
N LYS A 100 9.46 6.17 2.53
CA LYS A 100 9.67 6.82 3.83
C LYS A 100 10.88 7.75 3.84
N ALA A 101 12.01 7.36 3.23
CA ALA A 101 13.20 8.20 3.19
C ALA A 101 13.03 9.45 2.32
N MET A 102 12.28 9.35 1.22
CA MET A 102 12.02 10.49 0.32
C MET A 102 11.17 11.58 1.00
N TYR A 103 10.19 11.19 1.81
CA TYR A 103 9.31 12.12 2.55
C TYR A 103 9.74 12.33 4.01
N ALA A 104 10.82 11.70 4.47
CA ALA A 104 11.26 11.77 5.87
C ALA A 104 11.59 13.21 6.29
N ASN A 105 12.25 13.97 5.41
CA ASN A 105 12.63 15.36 5.70
C ASN A 105 11.39 16.26 5.85
N ASP A 106 10.43 16.19 4.91
CA ASP A 106 9.19 16.96 5.00
C ASP A 106 8.36 16.61 6.23
N ILE A 107 8.29 15.31 6.60
CA ILE A 107 7.55 14.85 7.79
C ILE A 107 8.25 15.30 9.07
N LEU A 108 9.58 15.21 9.14
CA LEU A 108 10.36 15.63 10.32
C LEU A 108 10.33 17.15 10.51
N GLU A 109 10.33 17.91 9.41
CA GLU A 109 10.23 19.37 9.43
C GLU A 109 8.83 19.81 9.87
N LEU A 110 7.76 19.23 9.30
CA LEU A 110 6.40 19.49 9.76
C LEU A 110 6.18 19.05 11.21
N ALA A 111 6.74 17.91 11.63
CA ALA A 111 6.64 17.44 13.00
C ALA A 111 7.32 18.42 13.96
N LYS A 112 8.54 18.87 13.64
CA LYS A 112 9.24 19.90 14.40
C LYS A 112 8.45 21.20 14.49
N GLU A 113 7.87 21.67 13.39
CA GLU A 113 7.02 22.86 13.42
C GLU A 113 5.81 22.71 14.33
N ILE A 114 5.16 21.53 14.35
CA ILE A 114 4.01 21.29 15.23
C ILE A 114 4.46 21.26 16.69
N THR A 115 5.56 20.55 16.99
CA THR A 115 6.06 20.45 18.38
C THR A 115 6.60 21.79 18.89
N ALA A 116 7.18 22.62 18.01
CA ALA A 116 7.64 23.97 18.34
C ALA A 116 6.52 25.01 18.38
N ALA A 117 5.39 24.78 17.70
CA ALA A 117 4.20 25.62 17.81
C ALA A 117 3.34 25.30 19.04
N GLU A 118 3.60 24.16 19.69
CA GLU A 118 2.93 23.71 20.92
C GLU A 118 3.77 24.02 22.19
N SER A 119 5.00 24.53 22.03
CA SER A 119 5.90 25.00 23.12
C SER A 119 5.90 26.52 23.24
#